data_AF-A0AAD9Y510-F1
#
_entry.id   AF-A0AAD9Y510-F1
#
_cell.length_a   1.000
_cell.length_b   1.000
_cell.length_c   1.000
_cell.angle_alpha   90.00
_cell.angle_beta   90.00
_cell.angle_gamma   90.00
#
_symmetry.space_group_name_H-M   'P 1'
#
loop_
_entity.id
_entity.type
_entity.pdbx_description
1 polymer ?
#
loop_
_entity_poly.entity_id
_entity_poly.type
_entity_poly.pdbx_seq_one_letter_code
_entity_poly.pdbx_strand_id
1 'polypeptide(L)'
;MHEWQLKAREDAENQQDAPSSLRELLGMDSETNKAPIPVIVCGKAEVVGRVVIEGLKPEYEVVHFIMTPASGAAIIPAILTGQTPPSHPDSSAIGTGNYSVPPRAIILGSAFDDEALETIRKGVAGAADVKKVPWLRHDTSKPSPPIGPEYGKAVVARCKETLARLEKGGKLDGEHDADEWY
;
A
#
# COMPACT_ATOMS: atom_id res chain seq x y z
N MET A 1 50.00 -25.28 36.75
CA MET A 1 49.21 -25.70 35.57
C MET A 1 47.72 -25.29 35.62
N HIS A 2 47.20 -24.71 36.71
CA HIS A 2 45.79 -24.30 36.80
C HIS A 2 45.51 -22.84 36.37
N GLU A 3 46.52 -21.96 36.37
CA GLU A 3 46.32 -20.53 36.04
C GLU A 3 46.19 -20.25 34.54
N TRP A 4 46.77 -21.10 33.69
CA TRP A 4 46.70 -20.93 32.23
C TRP A 4 45.31 -21.30 31.68
N GLN A 5 44.60 -22.21 32.35
CA GLN A 5 43.26 -22.64 31.94
C GLN A 5 42.17 -21.64 32.36
N LEU A 6 42.38 -20.89 33.44
CA LEU A 6 41.48 -19.80 33.86
C LEU A 6 41.59 -18.61 32.91
N LYS A 7 42.82 -18.20 32.57
CA LYS A 7 43.06 -17.10 31.64
C LYS A 7 42.53 -17.39 30.24
N ALA A 8 42.69 -18.62 29.75
CA ALA A 8 42.15 -19.03 28.45
C ALA A 8 40.60 -19.10 28.42
N ARG A 9 39.94 -19.29 29.57
CA ARG A 9 38.47 -19.23 29.67
C ARG A 9 37.96 -17.79 29.73
N GLU A 10 38.63 -16.92 30.48
CA GLU A 10 38.31 -15.47 30.56
C GLU A 10 38.50 -14.78 29.20
N ASP A 11 39.57 -15.12 28.47
CA ASP A 11 39.85 -14.57 27.14
C ASP A 11 38.88 -15.11 26.06
N ALA A 12 38.28 -16.29 26.27
CA ALA A 12 37.26 -16.86 25.38
C ALA A 12 35.85 -16.29 25.66
N GLU A 13 35.54 -15.99 26.92
CA GLU A 13 34.25 -15.39 27.34
C GLU A 13 34.18 -13.91 26.92
N ASN A 14 35.31 -13.19 26.90
CA ASN A 14 35.40 -11.80 26.43
C ASN A 14 35.40 -11.65 24.89
N GLN A 15 35.43 -12.76 24.13
CA GLN A 15 35.33 -12.76 22.65
C GLN A 15 33.90 -13.02 22.13
N GLN A 16 32.90 -13.11 23.00
CA GLN A 16 31.50 -13.35 22.60
C GLN A 16 30.63 -12.10 22.42
N ASP A 17 31.14 -10.89 22.67
CA ASP A 17 30.38 -9.62 22.53
C ASP A 17 30.69 -8.80 21.28
N ALA A 18 31.09 -9.44 20.18
CA ALA A 18 31.16 -8.77 18.87
C ALA A 18 30.55 -9.65 17.79
N PRO A 19 29.26 -9.43 17.46
CA PRO A 19 28.97 -8.65 16.26
C PRO A 19 27.68 -7.82 16.38
N SER A 20 27.73 -6.69 17.08
CA SER A 20 26.66 -5.65 16.96
C SER A 20 27.21 -4.31 16.45
N SER A 21 28.46 -3.97 16.78
CA SER A 21 29.03 -2.65 16.52
C SER A 21 29.41 -2.37 15.07
N LEU A 22 29.56 -3.39 14.22
CA LEU A 22 29.91 -3.22 12.81
C LEU A 22 28.71 -2.78 11.94
N ARG A 23 27.47 -3.10 12.36
CA ARG A 23 26.24 -2.62 11.71
C ARG A 23 25.95 -1.16 12.07
N GLU A 24 26.19 -0.79 13.33
CA GLU A 24 26.05 0.59 13.82
C GLU A 24 27.12 1.54 13.25
N LEU A 25 28.36 1.05 13.06
CA LEU A 25 29.46 1.84 12.47
C LEU A 25 29.33 2.08 10.96
N LEU A 26 28.58 1.22 10.24
CA LEU A 26 28.43 1.33 8.79
C LEU A 26 27.27 2.22 8.34
N GLY A 27 26.49 2.80 9.27
CA GLY A 27 25.36 3.67 8.89
C GLY A 27 24.38 2.98 7.93
N MET A 28 24.34 1.65 7.95
CA MET A 28 23.31 0.90 7.24
C MET A 28 22.10 0.97 8.14
N ASP A 29 21.30 2.03 7.91
CA ASP A 29 19.94 2.10 8.41
C ASP A 29 19.35 0.70 8.32
N SER A 30 18.84 0.21 9.44
CA SER A 30 18.01 -0.97 9.41
C SER A 30 16.82 -0.63 8.50
N GLU A 31 16.95 -0.95 7.22
CA GLU A 31 15.84 -1.26 6.32
C GLU A 31 15.13 -2.45 6.99
N THR A 32 14.39 -2.14 8.05
CA THR A 32 13.31 -2.98 8.54
C THR A 32 12.49 -3.23 7.29
N ASN A 33 12.58 -4.46 6.79
CA ASN A 33 11.87 -4.90 5.60
C ASN A 33 10.38 -4.87 5.94
N LYS A 34 9.81 -3.67 5.88
CA LYS A 34 8.45 -3.38 6.30
C LYS A 34 7.55 -4.05 5.29
N ALA A 35 6.60 -4.85 5.78
CA ALA A 35 5.63 -5.48 4.91
C ALA A 35 4.97 -4.41 4.01
N PRO A 36 4.76 -4.70 2.71
CA PRO A 36 4.12 -3.76 1.80
C PRO A 36 2.77 -3.30 2.35
N ILE A 37 2.43 -2.03 2.12
CA ILE A 37 1.17 -1.46 2.58
C ILE A 37 0.05 -1.88 1.63
N PRO A 38 -1.00 -2.58 2.09
CA PRO A 38 -2.10 -3.00 1.24
C PRO A 38 -2.93 -1.79 0.79
N VAL A 39 -3.25 -1.70 -0.50
CA VAL A 39 -4.07 -0.66 -1.12
C VAL A 39 -5.03 -1.24 -2.15
N ILE A 40 -6.14 -0.54 -2.41
CA ILE A 40 -7.04 -0.82 -3.54
C ILE A 40 -6.74 0.18 -4.66
N VAL A 41 -6.81 -0.27 -5.91
CA VAL A 41 -6.72 0.61 -7.09
C VAL A 41 -7.99 0.50 -7.92
N CYS A 42 -8.58 1.64 -8.29
CA CYS A 42 -9.72 1.73 -9.19
C CYS A 42 -9.26 2.25 -10.55
N GLY A 43 -9.51 1.51 -11.63
CA GLY A 43 -9.12 1.91 -12.98
C GLY A 43 -9.89 1.18 -14.06
N LYS A 44 -10.19 1.87 -15.17
CA LYS A 44 -11.04 1.33 -16.24
C LYS A 44 -10.40 0.26 -17.13
N ALA A 45 -9.08 0.05 -17.05
CA ALA A 45 -8.36 -0.83 -17.95
C ALA A 45 -7.21 -1.55 -17.23
N GLU A 46 -7.23 -2.89 -17.24
CA GLU A 46 -6.20 -3.71 -16.58
C GLU A 46 -4.80 -3.51 -17.17
N VAL A 47 -4.68 -3.21 -18.47
CA VAL A 47 -3.37 -2.98 -19.10
C VAL A 47 -2.62 -1.80 -18.43
N VAL A 48 -3.35 -0.74 -18.06
CA VAL A 48 -2.80 0.38 -17.29
C VAL A 48 -2.65 -0.02 -15.82
N GLY A 49 -3.65 -0.72 -15.27
CA GLY A 49 -3.64 -1.24 -13.90
C GLY A 49 -2.39 -2.06 -13.58
N ARG A 50 -1.96 -2.95 -14.48
CA ARG A 50 -0.74 -3.77 -14.30
C ARG A 50 0.54 -2.93 -14.21
N VAL A 51 0.65 -1.87 -15.00
CA VAL A 51 1.78 -0.93 -14.92
C VAL A 51 1.79 -0.21 -13.57
N VAL A 52 0.61 0.21 -13.09
CA VAL A 52 0.49 0.86 -11.78
C VAL A 52 0.82 -0.10 -10.65
N ILE A 53 0.28 -1.33 -10.68
CA ILE A 53 0.54 -2.37 -9.69
C ILE A 53 2.03 -2.69 -9.59
N GLU A 54 2.71 -2.86 -10.73
CA GLU A 54 4.14 -3.13 -10.73
C GLU A 54 4.94 -1.91 -10.25
N GLY A 55 4.57 -0.71 -10.70
CA GLY A 55 5.24 0.52 -10.31
C GLY A 55 5.10 0.85 -8.82
N LEU A 56 4.02 0.42 -8.16
CA LEU A 56 3.76 0.63 -6.74
C LEU A 56 4.63 -0.23 -5.80
N LYS A 57 5.23 -1.31 -6.31
CA LYS A 57 6.17 -2.14 -5.53
C LYS A 57 7.51 -1.42 -5.30
N PRO A 58 8.27 -1.83 -4.27
CA PRO A 58 7.92 -2.83 -3.24
C PRO A 58 7.07 -2.27 -2.09
N GLU A 59 6.91 -0.96 -1.98
CA GLU A 59 6.36 -0.31 -0.77
C GLU A 59 4.86 -0.55 -0.59
N TYR A 60 4.13 -0.78 -1.69
CA TYR A 60 2.68 -0.99 -1.67
C TYR A 60 2.30 -2.29 -2.36
N GLU A 61 1.30 -2.96 -1.78
CA GLU A 61 0.66 -4.15 -2.33
C GLU A 61 -0.74 -3.79 -2.81
N VAL A 62 -1.02 -3.95 -4.10
CA VAL A 62 -2.40 -3.81 -4.60
C VAL A 62 -3.16 -5.10 -4.34
N VAL A 63 -4.00 -5.11 -3.31
CA VAL A 63 -4.75 -6.32 -2.91
C VAL A 63 -5.93 -6.60 -3.81
N HIS A 64 -6.51 -5.56 -4.42
CA HIS A 64 -7.62 -5.68 -5.37
C HIS A 64 -7.64 -4.53 -6.38
N PHE A 65 -8.07 -4.84 -7.61
CA PHE A 65 -8.29 -3.86 -8.67
C PHE A 65 -9.77 -3.75 -9.03
N ILE A 66 -10.32 -2.55 -8.98
CA ILE A 66 -11.75 -2.26 -9.22
C ILE A 66 -11.91 -1.62 -10.59
N MET A 67 -12.75 -2.19 -11.45
CA MET A 67 -12.91 -1.72 -12.83
C MET A 67 -14.08 -0.76 -13.03
N THR A 68 -15.11 -0.85 -12.20
CA THR A 68 -16.35 -0.07 -12.34
C THR A 68 -16.83 0.47 -10.99
N PRO A 69 -17.57 1.59 -10.95
CA PRO A 69 -18.16 2.09 -9.70
C PRO A 69 -19.10 1.07 -9.04
N ALA A 70 -19.87 0.33 -9.84
CA ALA A 70 -20.77 -0.72 -9.36
C ALA A 70 -20.02 -1.87 -8.66
N SER A 71 -18.96 -2.39 -9.30
CA SER A 71 -18.10 -3.40 -8.66
C SER A 71 -17.43 -2.85 -7.40
N GLY A 72 -16.97 -1.60 -7.41
CA GLY A 72 -16.42 -0.93 -6.24
C GLY A 72 -17.38 -0.87 -5.07
N ALA A 73 -18.62 -0.43 -5.30
CA ALA A 73 -19.66 -0.37 -4.27
C ALA A 73 -19.99 -1.73 -3.65
N ALA A 74 -19.90 -2.82 -4.42
CA ALA A 74 -20.16 -4.18 -3.95
C ALA A 74 -18.96 -4.84 -3.25
N ILE A 75 -17.73 -4.57 -3.71
CA ILE A 75 -16.52 -5.30 -3.30
C ILE A 75 -15.77 -4.61 -2.17
N ILE A 76 -15.57 -3.29 -2.28
CA ILE A 76 -14.73 -2.51 -1.36
C ILE A 76 -15.17 -2.66 0.12
N PRO A 77 -16.48 -2.65 0.47
CA PRO A 77 -16.88 -2.75 1.88
C PRO A 77 -16.40 -4.02 2.58
N ALA A 78 -16.43 -5.17 1.90
CA ALA A 78 -15.94 -6.44 2.44
C ALA A 78 -14.42 -6.41 2.67
N ILE A 79 -13.67 -5.86 1.72
CA ILE A 79 -12.20 -5.79 1.82
C ILE A 79 -11.77 -4.84 2.96
N LEU A 80 -12.47 -3.71 3.14
CA LEU A 80 -12.19 -2.76 4.23
C LEU A 80 -12.47 -3.32 5.63
N THR A 81 -13.31 -4.36 5.74
CA THR A 81 -13.57 -5.09 6.98
C THR A 81 -12.69 -6.34 7.14
N GLY A 82 -11.71 -6.55 6.24
CA GLY A 82 -10.82 -7.71 6.26
C GLY A 82 -11.50 -9.02 5.86
N GLN A 83 -12.63 -8.93 5.14
CA GLN A 83 -13.36 -10.08 4.63
C GLN A 83 -12.98 -10.36 3.18
N THR A 84 -13.21 -11.59 2.75
CA THR A 84 -13.11 -11.95 1.31
C THR A 84 -14.26 -11.27 0.55
N PRO A 85 -13.99 -10.61 -0.58
CA PRO A 85 -15.03 -9.92 -1.33
C PRO A 85 -16.03 -10.89 -1.98
N PRO A 86 -17.30 -10.47 -2.17
CA PRO A 86 -18.26 -11.23 -2.95
C PRO A 86 -17.84 -11.31 -4.42
N SER A 87 -18.35 -12.30 -5.15
CA SER A 87 -18.20 -12.37 -6.59
C SER A 87 -19.01 -11.27 -7.28
N HIS A 88 -18.46 -10.67 -8.33
CA HIS A 88 -19.12 -9.67 -9.17
C HIS A 88 -18.78 -9.93 -10.65
N PRO A 89 -19.71 -9.74 -11.60
CA PRO A 89 -19.43 -9.97 -13.03
C PRO A 89 -18.28 -9.13 -13.59
N ASP A 90 -18.10 -7.90 -13.07
CA ASP A 90 -17.00 -6.99 -13.45
C ASP A 90 -15.76 -7.10 -12.54
N SER A 91 -15.61 -8.17 -11.76
CA SER A 91 -14.40 -8.37 -10.95
C SER A 91 -13.16 -8.52 -11.82
N SER A 92 -12.07 -7.84 -11.43
CA SER A 92 -10.76 -8.02 -12.05
C SER A 92 -10.00 -9.19 -11.41
N ALA A 93 -9.16 -9.84 -12.21
CA ALA A 93 -8.26 -10.90 -11.74
C ALA A 93 -6.86 -10.38 -11.35
N ILE A 94 -6.63 -9.07 -11.38
CA ILE A 94 -5.32 -8.47 -11.05
C ILE A 94 -5.28 -7.92 -9.61
N GLY A 95 -4.08 -7.86 -9.07
CA GLY A 95 -3.85 -7.68 -7.63
C GLY A 95 -3.48 -9.01 -6.97
N THR A 96 -3.15 -8.98 -5.69
CA THR A 96 -2.67 -10.19 -4.99
C THR A 96 -3.79 -11.05 -4.42
N GLY A 97 -4.98 -10.48 -4.20
CA GLY A 97 -6.07 -11.16 -3.51
C GLY A 97 -5.78 -11.44 -2.03
N ASN A 98 -4.74 -10.84 -1.46
CA ASN A 98 -4.40 -10.99 -0.05
C ASN A 98 -5.26 -10.07 0.82
N TYR A 99 -6.38 -10.60 1.32
CA TYR A 99 -7.31 -9.86 2.20
C TYR A 99 -7.04 -10.09 3.69
N SER A 100 -5.92 -10.73 4.06
CA SER A 100 -5.57 -10.99 5.47
C SER A 100 -5.31 -9.72 6.28
N VAL A 101 -4.94 -8.63 5.59
CA VAL A 101 -4.77 -7.30 6.17
C VAL A 101 -5.65 -6.33 5.37
N PRO A 102 -6.57 -5.59 6.02
CA PRO A 102 -7.39 -4.60 5.34
C PRO A 102 -6.52 -3.51 4.70
N PRO A 103 -6.89 -3.01 3.51
CA PRO A 103 -6.16 -1.96 2.82
C PRO A 103 -6.16 -0.66 3.63
N ARG A 104 -5.12 0.13 3.43
CA ARG A 104 -4.86 1.39 4.15
C ARG A 104 -5.12 2.64 3.31
N ALA A 105 -5.40 2.48 2.02
CA ALA A 105 -5.78 3.55 1.10
C ALA A 105 -6.52 2.99 -0.12
N ILE A 106 -7.31 3.84 -0.78
CA ILE A 106 -7.96 3.56 -2.06
C ILE A 106 -7.48 4.58 -3.09
N ILE A 107 -6.97 4.12 -4.23
CA ILE A 107 -6.43 4.98 -5.30
C ILE A 107 -7.39 4.98 -6.47
N LEU A 108 -7.89 6.15 -6.85
CA LEU A 108 -8.82 6.34 -7.96
C LEU A 108 -8.07 6.87 -9.18
N GLY A 109 -8.06 6.09 -10.27
CA GLY A 109 -7.60 6.56 -11.57
C GLY A 109 -8.52 7.62 -12.14
N SER A 110 -8.05 8.37 -13.15
CA SER A 110 -8.77 9.53 -13.72
C SER A 110 -10.14 9.23 -14.36
N ALA A 111 -10.52 7.95 -14.48
CA ALA A 111 -11.83 7.53 -14.98
C ALA A 111 -12.89 7.39 -13.86
N PHE A 112 -12.50 7.54 -12.59
CA PHE A 112 -13.39 7.53 -11.44
C PHE A 112 -13.55 8.98 -10.96
N ASP A 113 -14.53 9.66 -11.54
CA ASP A 113 -14.92 11.04 -11.22
C ASP A 113 -15.74 11.12 -9.92
N ASP A 114 -16.35 12.29 -9.66
CA ASP A 114 -17.17 12.52 -8.46
C ASP A 114 -18.38 11.58 -8.39
N GLU A 115 -19.03 11.27 -9.52
CA GLU A 115 -20.20 10.38 -9.56
C GLU A 115 -19.80 8.93 -9.27
N ALA A 116 -18.69 8.48 -9.86
CA ALA A 116 -18.10 7.19 -9.55
C ALA A 116 -17.72 7.07 -8.07
N LEU A 117 -17.10 8.11 -7.50
CA LEU A 117 -16.75 8.14 -6.09
C LEU A 117 -17.98 8.11 -5.19
N GLU A 118 -19.00 8.91 -5.49
CA GLU A 118 -20.25 8.94 -4.71
C GLU A 118 -20.92 7.55 -4.71
N THR A 119 -20.96 6.89 -5.86
CA THR A 119 -21.51 5.52 -5.99
C THR A 119 -20.78 4.55 -5.06
N ILE A 120 -19.45 4.56 -5.07
CA ILE A 120 -18.65 3.67 -4.23
C ILE A 120 -18.83 4.02 -2.75
N ARG A 121 -18.76 5.31 -2.39
CA ARG A 121 -18.92 5.76 -1.00
C ARG A 121 -20.27 5.39 -0.41
N LYS A 122 -21.35 5.42 -1.20
CA LYS A 122 -22.67 4.92 -0.77
C LYS A 122 -22.63 3.44 -0.40
N GLY A 123 -21.92 2.62 -1.18
CA GLY A 123 -21.70 1.20 -0.86
C GLY A 123 -20.93 1.01 0.45
N VAL A 124 -19.86 1.78 0.65
CA VAL A 124 -19.05 1.74 1.89
C VAL A 124 -19.84 2.22 3.10
N ALA A 125 -20.61 3.30 2.99
CA ALA A 125 -21.42 3.84 4.08
C ALA A 125 -22.55 2.89 4.53
N GLY A 126 -22.96 1.95 3.67
CA GLY A 126 -23.94 0.91 4.02
C GLY A 126 -23.38 -0.23 4.87
N ALA A 127 -22.05 -0.32 5.05
CA ALA A 127 -21.41 -1.37 5.81
C ALA A 127 -20.98 -0.90 7.21
N ALA A 128 -21.14 -1.77 8.20
CA ALA A 128 -20.66 -1.54 9.56
C ALA A 128 -19.15 -1.81 9.67
N ASP A 129 -18.49 -1.13 10.61
CA ASP A 129 -17.10 -1.38 11.02
C ASP A 129 -16.04 -1.32 9.90
N VAL A 130 -16.32 -0.56 8.84
CA VAL A 130 -15.35 -0.30 7.77
C VAL A 130 -14.19 0.57 8.28
N LYS A 131 -12.96 0.20 7.95
CA LYS A 131 -11.81 1.08 8.20
C LYS A 131 -11.94 2.38 7.42
N LYS A 132 -11.58 3.49 8.08
CA LYS A 132 -11.52 4.82 7.47
C LYS A 132 -10.17 4.99 6.79
N VAL A 133 -10.17 5.09 5.48
CA VAL A 133 -8.95 5.17 4.67
C VAL A 133 -9.00 6.36 3.72
N PRO A 134 -7.85 6.99 3.39
CA PRO A 134 -7.82 8.05 2.42
C PRO A 134 -8.19 7.56 1.02
N TRP A 135 -8.84 8.46 0.29
CA TRP A 135 -9.25 8.27 -1.09
C TRP A 135 -8.37 9.14 -1.97
N LEU A 136 -7.39 8.53 -2.62
CA LEU A 136 -6.46 9.21 -3.50
C LEU A 136 -7.14 9.50 -4.83
N ARG A 137 -7.28 10.78 -5.17
CA ARG A 137 -7.96 11.26 -6.37
C ARG A 137 -6.97 11.86 -7.36
N HIS A 138 -7.13 11.52 -8.63
CA HIS A 138 -6.28 12.06 -9.68
C HIS A 138 -6.46 13.58 -9.80
N ASP A 139 -5.38 14.35 -9.64
CA ASP A 139 -5.39 15.79 -9.79
C ASP A 139 -5.32 16.16 -11.28
N THR A 140 -6.48 16.53 -11.86
CA THR A 140 -6.60 16.91 -13.27
C THR A 140 -6.01 18.29 -13.58
N SER A 141 -5.64 19.08 -12.57
CA SER A 141 -4.92 20.34 -12.77
C SER A 141 -3.44 20.13 -13.11
N LYS A 142 -2.87 18.95 -12.77
CA LYS A 142 -1.48 18.61 -13.07
C LYS A 142 -1.34 18.09 -14.51
N PRO A 143 -0.33 18.57 -15.28
CA PRO A 143 -0.09 18.09 -16.63
C PRO A 143 0.16 16.57 -16.64
N SER A 144 -0.56 15.82 -17.46
CA SER A 144 -0.38 14.36 -17.57
C SER A 144 0.08 13.99 -18.98
N PRO A 145 1.05 13.07 -19.15
CA PRO A 145 1.41 12.54 -20.46
C PRO A 145 0.19 11.92 -21.16
N PRO A 146 0.19 11.80 -22.50
CA PRO A 146 -0.80 11.00 -23.20
C PRO A 146 -0.86 9.57 -22.65
N ILE A 147 -2.04 8.96 -22.67
CA ILE A 147 -2.26 7.60 -22.16
C ILE A 147 -1.29 6.63 -22.86
N GLY A 148 -0.47 5.95 -22.06
CA GLY A 148 0.60 5.07 -22.50
C GLY A 148 1.55 4.74 -21.34
N PRO A 149 2.70 4.10 -21.61
CA PRO A 149 3.66 3.72 -20.56
C PRO A 149 4.12 4.89 -19.67
N GLU A 150 4.38 6.05 -20.27
CA GLU A 150 4.82 7.25 -19.54
C GLU A 150 3.72 7.84 -18.65
N TYR A 151 2.45 7.73 -19.06
CA TYR A 151 1.32 8.08 -18.20
C TYR A 151 1.27 7.21 -16.94
N GLY A 152 1.46 5.89 -17.11
CA GLY A 152 1.52 4.95 -15.97
C GLY A 152 2.63 5.31 -14.97
N LYS A 153 3.83 5.64 -15.45
CA LYS A 153 4.95 6.08 -14.60
C LYS A 153 4.65 7.38 -13.85
N ALA A 154 4.07 8.37 -14.53
CA ALA A 154 3.72 9.65 -13.91
C ALA A 154 2.65 9.48 -12.81
N VAL A 155 1.64 8.64 -13.06
CA VAL A 155 0.61 8.28 -12.06
C VAL A 155 1.24 7.58 -10.86
N VAL A 156 2.10 6.58 -11.10
CA VAL A 156 2.79 5.86 -10.02
C VAL A 156 3.61 6.79 -9.14
N ALA A 157 4.39 7.69 -9.73
CA ALA A 157 5.23 8.63 -8.98
C ALA A 157 4.40 9.51 -8.04
N ARG A 158 3.29 10.08 -8.54
CA ARG A 158 2.37 10.90 -7.75
C ARG A 158 1.68 10.11 -6.65
N CYS A 159 1.21 8.90 -6.95
CA CYS A 159 0.61 8.03 -5.95
C CYS A 159 1.59 7.73 -4.82
N LYS A 160 2.84 7.35 -5.13
CA LYS A 160 3.86 7.06 -4.12
C LYS A 160 4.20 8.28 -3.28
N GLU A 161 4.35 9.46 -3.90
CA GLU A 161 4.60 10.72 -3.19
C GLU A 161 3.48 11.02 -2.19
N THR A 162 2.22 10.95 -2.63
CA THR A 162 1.07 11.19 -1.77
C THR A 162 0.95 10.17 -0.65
N LEU A 163 1.09 8.87 -0.94
CA LEU A 163 1.02 7.82 0.07
C LEU A 163 2.15 7.92 1.10
N ALA A 164 3.38 8.23 0.67
CA ALA A 164 4.52 8.41 1.58
C ALA A 164 4.30 9.63 2.51
N ARG A 165 3.74 10.72 1.97
CA ARG A 165 3.35 11.89 2.78
C ARG A 165 2.27 11.52 3.82
N LEU A 166 1.26 10.75 3.42
CA LEU A 166 0.19 10.31 4.32
C LEU A 166 0.72 9.38 5.39
N GLU A 167 1.59 8.44 5.02
CA GLU A 167 2.23 7.53 5.96
C GLU A 167 3.06 8.28 7.00
N LYS A 168 3.92 9.21 6.57
CA LYS A 168 4.72 10.05 7.47
C LYS A 168 3.85 10.88 8.41
N GLY A 169 2.65 11.27 7.97
CA GLY A 169 1.67 11.98 8.76
C GLY A 169 0.77 11.10 9.64
N GLY A 170 0.96 9.78 9.66
CA GLY A 170 0.12 8.84 10.42
C GLY A 170 -1.26 8.57 9.80
N LYS A 171 -1.56 9.10 8.62
CA LYS A 171 -2.90 9.11 8.00
C LYS A 171 -3.27 7.81 7.26
N LEU A 172 -2.51 6.75 7.45
CA LEU A 172 -2.80 5.43 6.90
C LEU A 172 -3.20 4.44 8.01
N ASP A 173 -3.38 4.88 9.25
CA ASP A 173 -3.64 4.03 10.43
C ASP A 173 -5.04 3.37 10.46
N GLY A 174 -5.97 3.83 9.62
CA GLY A 174 -7.35 3.33 9.57
C GLY A 174 -8.39 4.28 10.16
N GLU A 175 -8.00 5.50 10.52
CA GLU A 175 -8.90 6.53 11.05
C GLU A 175 -9.10 7.75 10.12
N HIS A 176 -8.32 7.87 9.06
CA HIS A 176 -8.34 9.02 8.15
C HIS A 176 -9.21 8.75 6.91
N ASP A 177 -10.45 9.23 6.90
CA ASP A 177 -11.35 9.20 5.74
C ASP A 177 -11.46 10.60 5.11
N ALA A 178 -10.59 10.88 4.15
CA ALA A 178 -10.60 12.14 3.40
C ALA A 178 -10.15 11.93 1.96
N ASP A 179 -10.56 12.86 1.08
CA ASP A 179 -10.06 12.96 -0.28
C ASP A 179 -8.64 13.57 -0.28
N GLU A 180 -7.70 12.89 -0.93
CA GLU A 180 -6.31 13.33 -1.06
C GLU A 180 -5.93 13.36 -2.54
N TRP A 181 -5.45 14.49 -3.05
CA TRP A 181 -5.20 14.66 -4.48
C TRP A 181 -3.75 14.31 -4.84
N TYR A 182 -3.54 13.55 -5.93
CA TYR A 182 -2.23 13.14 -6.41
C TYR A 182 -1.95 13.59 -7.85
#